data_AF-A0A938HAG2-F1
#
_entry.id   AF-A0A938HAG2-F1
#
_cell.length_a   1.000
_cell.length_b   1.000
_cell.length_c   1.000
_cell.angle_alpha   90.00
_cell.angle_beta   90.00
_cell.angle_gamma   90.00
#
_symmetry.space_group_name_H-M   'P 1'
#
loop_
_entity.id
_entity.type
_entity.pdbx_description
1 polymer ?
#
loop_
_entity_poly.entity_id
_entity_poly.type
_entity_poly.pdbx_seq_one_letter_code
_entity_poly.pdbx_strand_id
1 'polypeptide(L)'
;MKKKATKSTSHPRIWGTLSDKDYRLIGKIAKRAIERAKLVEAGGSILVNRGHLDLVMDLEVCHSRHFKLRLREMLDTKDTFSLMHDIYMIAGSINKETLGWDGLGVPRFTKSLVKHAKAGVAN
;
A
#
# COMPACT_ATOMS: atom_id res chain seq x y z
N MET A 1 -0.49 -39.41 -14.86
CA MET A 1 0.07 -38.07 -14.53
C MET A 1 -0.56 -37.59 -13.23
N LYS A 2 0.20 -37.50 -12.13
CA LYS A 2 -0.32 -37.05 -10.84
C LYS A 2 -0.43 -35.52 -10.85
N LYS A 3 -1.65 -34.98 -10.89
CA LYS A 3 -1.91 -33.54 -10.74
C LYS A 3 -1.48 -33.13 -9.33
N LYS A 4 -0.37 -32.39 -9.19
CA LYS A 4 0.00 -31.76 -7.92
C LYS A 4 -1.07 -30.70 -7.63
N ALA A 5 -1.88 -30.96 -6.60
CA ALA A 5 -2.74 -29.93 -6.02
C ALA A 5 -1.84 -28.78 -5.56
N THR A 6 -1.90 -27.65 -6.25
CA THR A 6 -1.36 -26.40 -5.76
C THR A 6 -2.13 -26.08 -4.49
N LYS A 7 -1.45 -26.16 -3.34
CA LYS A 7 -2.02 -25.70 -2.08
C LYS A 7 -2.35 -24.23 -2.27
N SER A 8 -3.64 -23.93 -2.43
CA SER A 8 -4.17 -22.59 -2.25
C SER A 8 -3.84 -22.20 -0.82
N THR A 9 -2.76 -21.44 -0.65
CA THR A 9 -2.46 -20.78 0.61
C THR A 9 -3.47 -19.67 0.76
N SER A 10 -4.66 -20.00 1.26
CA SER A 10 -5.62 -19.02 1.76
C SER A 10 -4.92 -18.25 2.87
N HIS A 11 -4.26 -17.15 2.52
CA HIS A 11 -3.69 -16.24 3.50
C HIS A 11 -4.88 -15.71 4.30
N PRO A 12 -4.97 -16.02 5.60
CA PRO A 12 -6.11 -15.60 6.40
C PRO A 12 -6.28 -14.09 6.27
N ARG A 13 -7.55 -13.68 6.20
CA ARG A 13 -8.00 -12.32 5.90
C ARG A 13 -7.75 -11.41 7.10
N ILE A 14 -6.48 -11.20 7.48
CA ILE A 14 -6.16 -10.45 8.70
C ILE A 14 -5.94 -8.97 8.40
N TRP A 15 -7.07 -8.29 8.16
CA TRP A 15 -7.19 -6.86 8.43
C TRP A 15 -7.06 -6.63 9.95
N GLY A 16 -6.50 -5.50 10.37
CA GLY A 16 -6.29 -5.18 11.79
C GLY A 16 -5.06 -5.83 12.41
N THR A 17 -4.06 -6.21 11.61
CA THR A 17 -2.79 -6.80 12.12
C THR A 17 -1.61 -5.85 12.14
N LEU A 18 -1.80 -4.62 11.66
CA LEU A 18 -0.76 -3.61 11.76
C LEU A 18 -0.52 -3.19 13.21
N SER A 19 0.74 -2.86 13.50
CA SER A 19 1.05 -2.17 14.74
C SER A 19 0.30 -0.83 14.81
N ASP A 20 -0.09 -0.40 16.02
CA ASP A 20 -0.75 0.90 16.19
C ASP A 20 0.04 2.05 15.58
N LYS A 21 1.38 1.93 15.54
CA LYS A 21 2.27 2.91 14.93
C LYS A 21 2.05 2.99 13.42
N ASP A 22 2.04 1.84 12.73
CA ASP A 22 1.83 1.79 11.28
C ASP A 22 0.41 2.25 10.93
N TYR A 23 -0.60 1.80 11.69
CA TYR A 23 -1.98 2.22 11.50
C TYR A 23 -2.16 3.74 11.65
N ARG A 24 -1.55 4.36 12.67
CA ARG A 24 -1.57 5.83 12.84
C ARG A 24 -0.88 6.56 11.69
N LEU A 25 0.22 6.03 11.15
CA LEU A 25 0.91 6.65 10.01
C LEU A 25 0.03 6.56 8.75
N ILE A 26 -0.55 5.40 8.48
CA ILE A 26 -1.49 5.20 7.37
C ILE A 26 -2.68 6.17 7.48
N GLY A 27 -3.28 6.31 8.67
CA GLY A 27 -4.38 7.25 8.89
C GLY A 27 -4.01 8.70 8.55
N LYS A 28 -2.78 9.13 8.90
CA LYS A 28 -2.27 10.46 8.57
C LYS A 28 -2.00 10.64 7.07
N ILE A 29 -1.44 9.62 6.42
CA ILE A 29 -1.19 9.62 4.96
C ILE A 29 -2.52 9.72 4.21
N ALA A 30 -3.51 8.91 4.58
CA ALA A 30 -4.84 8.93 3.98
C ALA A 30 -5.51 10.30 4.13
N LYS A 31 -5.47 10.88 5.34
CA LYS A 31 -6.00 12.23 5.60
C LYS A 31 -5.32 13.28 4.70
N ARG A 32 -3.99 13.28 4.67
CA ARG A 32 -3.18 14.20 3.85
C ARG A 32 -3.54 14.07 2.36
N ALA A 33 -3.68 12.85 1.84
CA ALA A 33 -4.01 12.61 0.44
C ALA A 33 -5.42 13.12 0.08
N ILE A 34 -6.41 12.89 0.94
CA ILE A 34 -7.79 13.37 0.73
C ILE A 34 -7.85 14.90 0.80
N GLU A 35 -7.19 15.53 1.77
CA GLU A 35 -7.10 16.99 1.85
C GLU A 35 -6.48 17.57 0.57
N ARG A 36 -5.42 16.94 0.05
CA ARG A 36 -4.82 17.34 -1.21
C ARG A 36 -5.75 17.16 -2.40
N ALA A 37 -6.42 16.01 -2.50
CA ALA A 37 -7.36 15.73 -3.59
C ALA A 37 -8.51 16.75 -3.62
N LYS A 38 -9.05 17.13 -2.45
CA LYS A 38 -10.08 18.18 -2.34
C LYS A 38 -9.62 19.53 -2.89
N LEU A 39 -8.36 19.90 -2.66
CA LEU A 39 -7.80 21.16 -3.15
C LEU A 39 -7.61 21.19 -4.67
N VAL A 40 -7.32 20.03 -5.28
CA VAL A 40 -6.91 19.96 -6.70
C VAL A 40 -8.08 19.57 -7.61
N GLU A 41 -9.02 18.75 -7.16
CA GLU A 41 -10.00 18.08 -8.04
C GLU A 41 -11.46 18.50 -7.81
N ALA A 42 -11.73 19.58 -7.06
CA ALA A 42 -13.03 20.26 -6.95
C ALA A 42 -14.29 19.33 -6.89
N GLY A 43 -14.18 18.18 -6.21
CA GLY A 43 -15.29 17.22 -6.01
C GLY A 43 -15.33 16.01 -6.95
N GLY A 44 -14.51 15.95 -8.00
CA GLY A 44 -14.45 14.82 -8.95
C GLY A 44 -13.51 13.67 -8.55
N SER A 45 -12.81 13.79 -7.42
CA SER A 45 -11.77 12.83 -7.05
C SER A 45 -12.32 11.49 -6.57
N ILE A 46 -11.84 10.40 -7.16
CA ILE A 46 -12.11 9.02 -6.71
C ILE A 46 -11.75 8.86 -5.22
N LEU A 47 -10.70 9.52 -4.73
CA LEU A 47 -10.28 9.43 -3.33
C LEU A 47 -11.26 10.15 -2.40
N VAL A 48 -11.82 11.27 -2.83
CA VAL A 48 -12.79 12.03 -2.03
C VAL A 48 -14.10 11.25 -1.91
N ASN A 49 -14.54 10.61 -3.00
CA ASN A 49 -15.77 9.82 -3.02
C ASN A 49 -15.66 8.53 -2.20
N ARG A 50 -14.49 7.89 -2.17
CA ARG A 50 -14.23 6.72 -1.30
C ARG A 50 -14.15 7.08 0.17
N GLY A 51 -13.60 8.25 0.48
CA GLY A 51 -13.46 8.71 1.85
C GLY A 51 -12.27 8.07 2.59
N HIS A 52 -12.13 8.46 3.85
CA HIS A 52 -10.92 8.22 4.65
C HIS A 52 -10.74 6.75 5.02
N LEU A 53 -11.80 6.07 5.45
CA LEU A 53 -11.72 4.68 5.91
C LEU A 53 -11.30 3.73 4.79
N ASP A 54 -11.91 3.85 3.61
CA ASP A 54 -11.57 3.04 2.44
C ASP A 54 -10.10 3.20 2.05
N LEU A 55 -9.58 4.42 2.05
CA LEU A 55 -8.18 4.66 1.72
C LEU A 55 -7.22 4.12 2.79
N VAL A 56 -7.60 4.18 4.08
CA VAL A 56 -6.84 3.54 5.17
C VAL A 56 -6.75 2.04 4.95
N MET A 57 -7.88 1.39 4.62
CA MET A 57 -7.92 -0.04 4.35
C MET A 57 -7.06 -0.42 3.13
N ASP A 58 -7.10 0.39 2.07
CA ASP A 58 -6.29 0.15 0.87
C ASP A 58 -4.79 0.24 1.15
N LEU A 59 -4.38 1.27 1.88
CA LEU A 59 -3.00 1.45 2.32
C LEU A 59 -2.55 0.32 3.24
N GLU A 60 -3.42 -0.15 4.14
CA GLU A 60 -3.14 -1.28 5.02
C GLU A 60 -2.95 -2.58 4.23
N VAL A 61 -3.86 -2.89 3.30
CA VAL A 61 -3.76 -4.09 2.45
C VAL A 61 -2.48 -4.04 1.63
N CYS A 62 -2.17 -2.89 1.01
CA CYS A 62 -0.91 -2.70 0.30
C CYS A 62 0.29 -2.96 1.21
N HIS A 63 0.35 -2.30 2.37
CA HIS A 63 1.48 -2.35 3.28
C HIS A 63 1.72 -3.73 3.93
N SER A 64 0.64 -4.45 4.21
CA SER A 64 0.68 -5.72 4.94
C SER A 64 0.81 -6.94 4.03
N ARG A 65 0.25 -6.89 2.81
CA ARG A 65 0.13 -8.07 1.94
C ARG A 65 0.99 -8.03 0.70
N HIS A 66 1.22 -6.85 0.14
CA HIS A 66 1.81 -6.72 -1.20
C HIS A 66 3.18 -6.05 -1.16
N PHE A 67 3.23 -4.84 -0.62
CA PHE A 67 4.42 -3.99 -0.66
C PHE A 67 4.64 -3.30 0.67
N LYS A 68 5.71 -3.67 1.38
CA LYS A 68 6.06 -3.02 2.65
C LYS A 68 6.47 -1.57 2.39
N LEU A 69 5.52 -0.64 2.54
CA LEU A 69 5.74 0.80 2.35
C LEU A 69 6.68 1.43 3.39
N ARG A 70 7.44 2.44 2.97
CA ARG A 70 8.20 3.38 3.81
C ARG A 70 7.27 4.46 4.36
N LEU A 71 6.32 4.07 5.22
CA LEU A 71 5.22 4.93 5.68
C LEU A 71 5.67 6.30 6.21
N ARG A 72 6.78 6.36 6.95
CA ARG A 72 7.29 7.64 7.48
C ARG A 72 7.74 8.57 6.35
N GLU A 73 8.48 8.06 5.38
CA GLU A 73 8.94 8.84 4.23
C GLU A 73 7.77 9.25 3.34
N MET A 74 6.80 8.36 3.14
CA MET A 74 5.57 8.67 2.41
C MET A 74 4.77 9.79 3.10
N LEU A 75 4.73 9.80 4.44
CA LEU A 75 4.08 10.87 5.20
C LEU A 75 4.85 12.19 5.15
N ASP A 76 6.18 12.15 5.18
CA ASP A 76 7.04 13.34 5.33
C ASP A 76 7.49 13.94 3.99
N THR A 77 7.28 13.24 2.86
CA THR A 77 7.74 13.69 1.53
C THR A 77 7.13 15.05 1.15
N LYS A 78 7.94 15.92 0.53
CA LYS A 78 7.48 17.17 -0.10
C LYS A 78 7.03 16.96 -1.55
N ASP A 79 7.46 15.86 -2.18
CA ASP A 79 7.04 15.49 -3.53
C ASP A 79 5.60 14.98 -3.50
N THR A 80 4.68 15.91 -3.73
CA THR A 80 3.24 15.64 -3.70
C THR A 80 2.78 14.88 -4.94
N PHE A 81 3.48 15.02 -6.07
CA PHE A 81 3.13 14.28 -7.28
C PHE A 81 3.38 12.79 -7.07
N SER A 82 4.58 12.41 -6.62
CA SER A 82 4.90 11.01 -6.32
C SER A 82 4.00 10.42 -5.24
N LEU A 83 3.66 11.21 -4.20
CA LEU A 83 2.72 10.78 -3.16
C LEU A 83 1.35 10.45 -3.76
N MET A 84 0.75 11.39 -4.49
CA MET A 84 -0.59 11.22 -5.04
C MET A 84 -0.62 10.11 -6.09
N HIS A 85 0.39 10.02 -6.95
CA HIS A 85 0.54 8.94 -7.92
C HIS A 85 0.47 7.56 -7.24
N ASP A 86 1.26 7.34 -6.20
CA ASP A 86 1.26 6.07 -5.47
C ASP A 86 -0.08 5.83 -4.76
N ILE A 87 -0.71 6.87 -4.19
CA ILE A 87 -2.02 6.75 -3.56
C ILE A 87 -3.10 6.31 -4.57
N TYR A 88 -3.16 6.96 -5.73
CA TYR A 88 -4.12 6.62 -6.79
C TYR A 88 -3.87 5.21 -7.32
N MET A 89 -2.60 4.86 -7.54
CA MET A 89 -2.22 3.51 -7.95
C MET A 89 -2.70 2.49 -6.92
N ILE A 90 -2.38 2.67 -5.64
CA ILE A 90 -2.80 1.73 -4.57
C ILE A 90 -4.32 1.59 -4.51
N ALA A 91 -5.04 2.72 -4.50
CA ALA A 91 -6.48 2.72 -4.45
C ALA A 91 -7.10 1.99 -5.67
N GLY A 92 -6.54 2.20 -6.85
CA GLY A 92 -7.01 1.56 -8.09
C GLY A 92 -6.57 0.11 -8.30
N SER A 93 -5.56 -0.37 -7.56
CA SER A 93 -4.92 -1.66 -7.83
C SER A 93 -5.40 -2.82 -6.95
N ILE A 94 -6.18 -2.54 -5.90
CA ILE A 94 -6.61 -3.58 -4.95
C ILE A 94 -8.00 -4.09 -5.30
N ASN A 95 -8.09 -5.38 -5.59
CA ASN A 95 -9.34 -6.10 -5.70
C ASN A 95 -10.00 -6.25 -4.32
N LYS A 96 -11.20 -5.72 -4.12
CA LYS A 96 -11.82 -5.69 -2.78
C LYS A 96 -12.37 -7.03 -2.31
N GLU A 97 -12.66 -7.95 -3.23
CA GLU A 97 -13.19 -9.26 -2.90
C GLU A 97 -12.08 -10.22 -2.46
N THR A 98 -10.96 -10.19 -3.20
CA THR A 98 -9.83 -11.09 -2.99
C THR A 98 -8.72 -10.47 -2.15
N LEU A 99 -8.70 -9.13 -2.04
CA LEU A 99 -7.59 -8.32 -1.52
C LEU A 99 -6.29 -8.55 -2.32
N GLY A 100 -6.40 -9.06 -3.55
CA GLY A 100 -5.32 -9.22 -4.51
C GLY A 100 -4.86 -7.89 -5.09
N TRP A 101 -3.66 -7.91 -5.67
CA TRP A 101 -3.10 -6.78 -6.40
C TRP A 101 -3.25 -7.02 -7.90
N ASP A 102 -4.14 -6.26 -8.53
CA ASP A 102 -4.52 -6.38 -9.95
C ASP A 102 -3.95 -5.21 -10.79
N GLY A 103 -3.13 -4.35 -10.18
CA GLY A 103 -2.63 -3.11 -10.79
C GLY A 103 -1.28 -3.21 -11.50
N LEU A 104 -1.07 -2.28 -12.44
CA LEU A 104 0.17 -2.13 -13.20
C LEU A 104 1.19 -1.29 -12.42
N GLY A 105 1.97 -1.93 -11.56
CA GLY A 105 3.18 -1.33 -10.99
C GLY A 105 3.45 -1.63 -9.52
N VAL A 106 4.57 -1.09 -9.05
CA VAL A 106 5.02 -1.17 -7.66
C VAL A 106 5.08 0.26 -7.10
N PRO A 107 4.45 0.55 -5.96
CA PRO A 107 4.57 1.86 -5.31
C PRO A 107 6.03 2.28 -5.11
N ARG A 108 6.36 3.52 -5.45
CA ARG A 108 7.69 4.13 -5.25
C ARG A 108 8.12 4.13 -3.78
N PHE A 109 7.16 4.21 -2.86
CA PHE A 109 7.44 4.12 -1.43
C PHE A 109 7.66 2.68 -0.92
N THR A 110 7.64 1.67 -1.80
CA THR A 110 7.98 0.29 -1.41
C THR A 110 9.41 0.23 -0.88
N LYS A 111 9.61 -0.43 0.26
CA LYS A 111 10.97 -0.75 0.74
C LYS A 111 11.62 -1.67 -0.27
N SER A 112 12.74 -1.24 -0.86
CA SER A 112 13.59 -2.14 -1.64
C SER A 112 14.02 -3.30 -0.74
N LEU A 113 13.78 -4.53 -1.19
CA LEU A 113 14.38 -5.71 -0.60
C LEU A 113 15.86 -5.74 -1.02
N VAL A 114 16.68 -4.86 -0.44
CA VAL A 114 18.13 -5.05 -0.50
C VAL A 114 18.40 -6.29 0.35
N LYS A 115 18.49 -7.45 -0.30
CA LYS A 115 19.14 -8.62 0.30
C LYS A 115 20.56 -8.18 0.60
N HIS A 116 20.86 -7.89 1.87
CA HIS A 116 22.23 -8.04 2.35
C HIS A 116 22.57 -9.53 2.25
N ALA A 117 22.92 -9.98 1.05
CA ALA A 117 23.78 -11.14 0.92
C ALA A 117 25.06 -10.75 1.67
N LYS A 118 25.23 -11.30 2.87
CA LYS A 118 26.56 -11.35 3.48
C LYS A 118 27.43 -12.04 2.43
N ALA A 119 28.26 -11.27 1.74
CA ALA A 119 29.40 -11.82 1.04
C ALA A 119 30.22 -12.49 2.15
N GLY A 120 30.12 -13.81 2.23
CA GLY A 120 31.02 -14.62 3.03
C GLY A 120 32.40 -14.36 2.48
N VAL A 121 33.20 -13.59 3.22
CA VAL A 121 34.64 -13.57 3.08
C VAL A 121 35.09 -14.94 3.56
N ALA A 122 35.37 -15.83 2.62
CA ALA A 122 36.21 -16.99 2.89
C ALA A 122 37.65 -16.49 2.91
N ASN A 123 38.27 -16.55 4.08
CA ASN A 123 39.73 -16.56 4.22
C ASN A 123 40.24 -17.95 3.84
#